data_AF-A0A7J7QRW9-F1
#
_entry.id   AF-A0A7J7QRW9-F1
#
_cell.length_a   1.000
_cell.length_b   1.000
_cell.length_c   1.000
_cell.angle_alpha   90.00
_cell.angle_beta   90.00
_cell.angle_gamma   90.00
#
_symmetry.space_group_name_H-M   'P 1'
#
loop_
_entity.id
_entity.type
_entity.pdbx_description
1 polymer ?
#
loop_
_entity_poly.entity_id
_entity_poly.type
_entity_poly.pdbx_seq_one_letter_code
_entity_poly.pdbx_strand_id
1 'polypeptide(L)'
;MSAAPSLLVPLKDLCIKAVASNFSSNPAHGKLPDAHVCRAVQVLPLDLPLELAAALTGDEEYWKKRACVRWRNCVATAHGGSWKQLYMEQNLQEALELFDAAAGDIAALRRLMAFSRRFVQGLRVQQLPSHLDLQLLFNAMEHSPASLSVSYGQRCVGMDYDRAAFGASLADCRCLARGLALTETLVVLELSNNGLDDDKLRMLASGLADNTSVTHLHLSHNRISDRGVRALAKLLDKNSVLSLLDLADNHLHADSGRALARALSHSRALCSLNLRLNRLGDEGCAALNGQQQQQQQQQQQQQMAPLERLNLSSNGAGVGLLPSLCSMLRCSTTLSELDVSSNAFSEHVAQEVVAAVSSSALLGLDVRRCALGATAEAAISEEMLGRLAKVQRKRLLGA
;
A
#
# COMPACT_ATOMS: atom_id res chain seq x y z
N MET A 1 1.79 -10.66 -62.51
CA MET A 1 2.20 -9.26 -62.76
C MET A 1 1.95 -8.47 -61.48
N SER A 2 2.97 -8.25 -60.66
CA SER A 2 2.85 -7.45 -59.44
C SER A 2 2.89 -5.97 -59.82
N ALA A 3 1.85 -5.22 -59.45
CA ALA A 3 1.83 -3.77 -59.59
C ALA A 3 2.97 -3.13 -58.77
N ALA A 4 3.76 -2.26 -59.40
CA ALA A 4 4.81 -1.49 -58.74
C ALA A 4 4.18 -0.59 -57.66
N PRO A 5 4.81 -0.42 -56.48
CA PRO A 5 4.29 0.46 -55.45
C PRO A 5 4.30 1.90 -55.97
N SER A 6 3.16 2.59 -55.90
CA SER A 6 3.03 3.99 -56.32
C SER A 6 3.96 4.88 -55.49
N LEU A 7 4.95 5.49 -56.14
CA LEU A 7 5.96 6.38 -55.54
C LEU A 7 5.42 7.75 -55.06
N LEU A 8 4.13 8.05 -55.28
CA LEU A 8 3.53 9.33 -54.91
C LEU A 8 2.92 9.27 -53.51
N VAL A 9 3.60 9.89 -52.54
CA VAL A 9 3.04 10.09 -51.19
C VAL A 9 1.97 11.19 -51.27
N PRO A 10 0.73 10.95 -50.79
CA PRO A 10 -0.32 11.96 -50.78
C PRO A 10 0.09 13.22 -50.00
N LEU A 11 -0.26 14.42 -50.52
CA LEU A 11 0.05 15.70 -49.88
C LEU A 11 -0.41 15.76 -48.41
N LYS A 12 -1.60 15.20 -48.12
CA LYS A 12 -2.13 15.09 -46.75
C LYS A 12 -1.18 14.36 -45.79
N ASP A 13 -0.47 13.33 -46.25
CA ASP A 13 0.44 12.54 -45.43
C ASP A 13 1.76 13.27 -45.22
N LEU A 14 2.21 14.05 -46.21
CA LEU A 14 3.35 14.97 -46.07
C LEU A 14 3.03 16.10 -45.08
N CYS A 15 1.83 16.67 -45.14
CA CYS A 15 1.38 17.70 -44.18
C CYS A 15 1.34 17.16 -42.75
N ILE A 16 0.81 15.95 -42.55
CA ILE A 16 0.78 15.30 -41.23
C ILE A 16 2.20 15.11 -40.68
N LYS A 17 3.13 14.60 -41.50
CA LYS A 17 4.54 14.45 -41.11
C LYS A 17 5.17 15.80 -40.76
N ALA A 18 4.94 16.83 -41.57
CA ALA A 18 5.48 18.16 -41.33
C ALA A 18 4.95 18.77 -40.02
N VAL A 19 3.65 18.61 -39.72
CA VAL A 19 3.06 19.06 -38.45
C VAL A 19 3.69 18.33 -37.27
N ALA A 20 3.85 17.01 -37.36
CA ALA A 20 4.44 16.21 -36.29
C ALA A 20 5.92 16.54 -36.04
N SER A 21 6.73 16.70 -37.10
CA SER A 21 8.15 17.04 -36.98
C SER A 21 8.39 18.44 -36.43
N ASN A 22 7.45 19.37 -36.63
CA ASN A 22 7.57 20.75 -36.13
C ASN A 22 6.83 20.98 -34.79
N PHE A 23 6.24 19.94 -34.20
CA PHE A 23 5.39 20.08 -33.01
C PHE A 23 6.13 20.67 -31.80
N SER A 24 7.44 20.40 -31.67
CA SER A 24 8.27 20.96 -30.59
C SER A 24 8.38 22.49 -30.66
N SER A 25 8.39 23.06 -31.87
CA SER A 25 8.44 24.50 -32.10
C SER A 25 7.05 25.14 -32.22
N ASN A 26 6.04 24.37 -32.60
CA ASN A 26 4.66 24.81 -32.74
C ASN A 26 3.70 23.73 -32.19
N PRO A 27 3.41 23.75 -30.87
CA PRO A 27 2.63 22.71 -30.18
C PRO A 27 1.12 22.88 -30.42
N ALA A 28 0.73 23.14 -31.66
CA ALA A 28 -0.65 23.24 -32.10
C ALA A 28 -0.81 22.46 -33.40
N HIS A 29 -1.91 21.73 -33.51
CA HIS A 29 -2.25 21.03 -34.75
C HIS A 29 -2.86 21.98 -35.81
N GLY A 30 -2.91 23.28 -35.54
CA GLY A 30 -3.59 24.25 -36.38
C GLY A 30 -5.08 23.92 -36.52
N LYS A 31 -5.66 24.16 -37.71
CA LYS A 31 -7.06 23.83 -38.04
C LYS A 31 -7.21 22.45 -38.67
N LEU A 32 -6.43 21.47 -38.22
CA LEU A 32 -6.55 20.09 -38.72
C LEU A 32 -7.88 19.48 -38.28
N PRO A 33 -8.63 18.80 -39.17
CA PRO A 33 -9.78 17.98 -38.78
C PRO A 33 -9.37 16.85 -37.82
N ASP A 34 -10.28 16.43 -36.95
CA ASP A 34 -10.02 15.41 -35.90
C ASP A 34 -9.36 14.13 -36.42
N ALA A 35 -9.84 13.61 -37.56
CA ALA A 35 -9.26 12.43 -38.20
C ALA A 35 -7.77 12.59 -38.57
N HIS A 36 -7.33 13.82 -38.88
CA HIS A 36 -5.94 14.13 -39.17
C HIS A 36 -5.13 14.46 -37.91
N VAL A 37 -5.78 14.98 -36.86
CA VAL A 37 -5.17 15.14 -35.54
C VAL A 37 -4.76 13.77 -34.98
N CYS A 38 -5.64 12.77 -34.99
CA CYS A 38 -5.29 11.41 -34.55
C CYS A 38 -4.10 10.84 -35.32
N ARG A 39 -4.08 10.99 -36.65
CA ARG A 39 -2.96 10.52 -37.48
C ARG A 39 -1.67 11.29 -37.22
N ALA A 40 -1.75 12.58 -36.90
CA ALA A 40 -0.59 13.38 -36.52
C ALA A 40 -0.02 12.95 -35.17
N VAL A 41 -0.88 12.73 -34.17
CA VAL A 41 -0.45 12.26 -32.84
C VAL A 41 0.23 10.89 -32.91
N GLN A 42 -0.26 9.99 -33.77
CA GLN A 42 0.35 8.66 -33.97
C GLN A 42 1.78 8.70 -34.52
N VAL A 43 2.20 9.79 -35.16
CA VAL A 43 3.55 9.96 -35.74
C VAL A 43 4.38 11.02 -35.02
N LEU A 44 3.90 11.54 -33.89
CA LEU A 44 4.68 12.49 -33.09
C LEU A 44 5.97 11.84 -32.55
N PRO A 45 7.06 12.61 -32.44
CA PRO A 45 8.28 12.15 -31.78
C PRO A 45 7.99 11.74 -30.33
N LEU A 46 8.54 10.60 -29.88
CA LEU A 46 8.32 10.09 -28.52
C LEU A 46 9.25 10.73 -27.48
N ASP A 47 10.23 11.51 -27.92
CA ASP A 47 11.23 12.23 -27.14
C ASP A 47 10.85 13.70 -26.89
N LEU A 48 9.63 14.11 -27.24
CA LEU A 48 9.13 15.47 -26.96
C LEU A 48 9.30 15.85 -25.48
N PRO A 49 9.67 17.12 -25.16
CA PRO A 49 9.67 17.62 -23.79
C PRO A 49 8.37 17.28 -23.05
N LEU A 50 8.48 16.89 -21.79
CA LEU A 50 7.35 16.33 -21.03
C LEU A 50 6.17 17.30 -20.96
N GLU A 51 6.47 18.59 -20.81
CA GLU A 51 5.52 19.71 -20.75
C GLU A 51 4.73 19.84 -22.06
N LEU A 52 5.39 19.70 -23.21
CA LEU A 52 4.76 19.75 -24.52
C LEU A 52 3.91 18.50 -24.77
N ALA A 53 4.45 17.32 -24.45
CA ALA A 53 3.72 16.08 -24.60
C ALA A 53 2.48 16.01 -23.70
N ALA A 54 2.55 16.54 -22.48
CA ALA A 54 1.41 16.56 -21.56
C ALA A 54 0.22 17.35 -22.06
N ALA A 55 0.44 18.34 -22.94
CA ALA A 55 -0.61 19.11 -23.61
C ALA A 55 -1.45 18.27 -24.58
N LEU A 56 -0.95 17.12 -25.03
CA LEU A 56 -1.66 16.14 -25.87
C LEU A 56 -2.62 15.29 -25.02
N THR A 57 -3.42 15.96 -24.18
CA THR A 57 -3.89 15.47 -22.88
C THR A 57 -4.67 14.15 -22.87
N GLY A 58 -5.21 13.68 -24.00
CA GLY A 58 -6.09 12.50 -24.06
C GLY A 58 -5.62 11.32 -24.93
N ASP A 59 -4.45 11.37 -25.59
CA ASP A 59 -4.04 10.27 -26.48
C ASP A 59 -3.28 9.16 -25.73
N GLU A 60 -4.04 8.20 -25.22
CA GLU A 60 -3.53 7.02 -24.52
C GLU A 60 -2.63 6.12 -25.40
N GLU A 61 -2.80 6.14 -26.73
CA GLU A 61 -1.97 5.35 -27.65
C GLU A 61 -0.55 5.94 -27.75
N TYR A 62 -0.44 7.27 -27.81
CA TYR A 62 0.84 7.97 -27.77
C TYR A 62 1.57 7.69 -26.45
N TRP A 63 0.90 7.84 -25.30
CA TRP A 63 1.52 7.55 -24.00
C TRP A 63 1.91 6.09 -23.84
N LYS A 64 1.12 5.16 -24.39
CA LYS A 64 1.48 3.74 -24.44
C LYS A 64 2.77 3.51 -25.23
N LYS A 65 2.86 4.03 -26.45
CA LYS A 65 4.08 3.93 -27.29
C LYS A 65 5.28 4.52 -26.56
N ARG A 66 5.12 5.72 -26.00
CA ARG A 66 6.17 6.43 -25.27
C ARG A 66 6.67 5.65 -24.05
N ALA A 67 5.74 5.12 -23.25
CA ALA A 67 6.07 4.31 -22.08
C ALA A 67 6.77 3.01 -22.49
N CYS A 68 6.26 2.28 -23.48
CA CYS A 68 6.84 1.01 -23.93
C CYS A 68 8.22 1.12 -24.59
N VAL A 69 8.58 2.31 -25.10
CA VAL A 69 9.95 2.56 -25.59
C VAL A 69 10.93 2.71 -24.43
N ARG A 70 10.51 3.35 -23.33
CA ARG A 70 11.37 3.59 -22.16
C ARG A 70 11.42 2.39 -21.21
N TRP A 71 10.30 1.69 -21.04
CA TRP A 71 10.14 0.62 -20.05
C TRP A 71 9.55 -0.65 -20.68
N ARG A 72 10.10 -1.80 -20.30
CA ARG A 72 9.72 -3.11 -20.88
C ARG A 72 8.38 -3.66 -20.36
N ASN A 73 8.06 -3.43 -19.10
CA ASN A 73 6.93 -4.07 -18.40
C ASN A 73 5.92 -3.02 -17.89
N CYS A 74 5.23 -2.35 -18.81
CA CYS A 74 4.23 -1.34 -18.46
C CYS A 74 2.83 -1.94 -18.36
N VAL A 75 2.16 -1.72 -17.22
CA VAL A 75 0.79 -2.20 -16.96
C VAL A 75 -0.07 -1.04 -16.49
N ALA A 76 -0.80 -0.40 -17.41
CA ALA A 76 -1.61 0.79 -17.11
C ALA A 76 -2.74 0.55 -16.10
N THR A 77 -3.23 -0.68 -15.94
CA THR A 77 -4.27 -1.01 -14.96
C THR A 77 -3.83 -0.78 -13.50
N ALA A 78 -2.52 -0.83 -13.23
CA ALA A 78 -1.96 -0.48 -11.92
C ALA A 78 -1.94 1.05 -11.65
N HIS A 79 -2.24 1.86 -12.66
CA HIS A 79 -2.12 3.32 -12.69
C HIS A 79 -3.44 3.96 -13.15
N GLY A 80 -4.55 3.53 -12.55
CA GLY A 80 -5.88 4.05 -12.87
C GLY A 80 -6.40 3.70 -14.29
N GLY A 81 -5.69 2.84 -15.03
CA GLY A 81 -6.02 2.52 -16.41
C GLY A 81 -5.51 3.54 -17.43
N SER A 82 -4.70 4.54 -17.02
CA SER A 82 -4.14 5.55 -17.92
C SER A 82 -2.62 5.37 -18.10
N TRP A 83 -2.21 5.27 -19.37
CA TRP A 83 -0.82 5.29 -19.81
C TRP A 83 -0.15 6.63 -19.53
N LYS A 84 -0.90 7.74 -19.58
CA LYS A 84 -0.37 9.05 -19.20
C LYS A 84 -0.03 9.08 -17.72
N GLN A 85 -0.94 8.62 -16.86
CA GLN A 85 -0.70 8.51 -15.42
C GLN A 85 0.50 7.60 -15.15
N LEU A 86 0.54 6.40 -15.76
CA LEU A 86 1.69 5.49 -15.66
C LEU A 86 3.00 6.18 -16.01
N TYR A 87 3.04 6.88 -17.15
CA TYR A 87 4.26 7.55 -17.60
C TYR A 87 4.69 8.64 -16.61
N MET A 88 3.76 9.46 -16.12
CA MET A 88 4.07 10.55 -15.18
C MET A 88 4.56 10.01 -13.84
N GLU A 89 3.92 8.98 -13.31
CA GLU A 89 4.30 8.34 -12.05
C GLU A 89 5.67 7.67 -12.16
N GLN A 90 5.92 6.89 -13.21
CA GLN A 90 7.24 6.25 -13.43
C GLN A 90 8.34 7.25 -13.75
N ASN A 91 8.05 8.31 -14.50
CA ASN A 91 9.03 9.36 -14.78
C ASN A 91 9.43 10.10 -13.50
N LEU A 92 8.47 10.44 -12.63
CA LEU A 92 8.76 11.07 -11.34
C LEU A 92 9.48 10.11 -10.40
N GLN A 93 9.08 8.83 -10.36
CA GLN A 93 9.77 7.79 -9.61
C GLN A 93 11.25 7.72 -10.01
N GLU A 94 11.57 7.55 -11.30
CA GLU A 94 12.96 7.47 -11.75
C GLU A 94 13.76 8.73 -11.42
N ALA A 95 13.14 9.91 -11.56
CA ALA A 95 13.79 11.16 -11.21
C ALA A 95 14.14 11.25 -9.71
N LEU A 96 13.32 10.68 -8.84
CA LEU A 96 13.59 10.59 -7.39
C LEU A 96 14.65 9.54 -7.06
N GLU A 97 14.54 8.35 -7.65
CA GLU A 97 15.45 7.23 -7.39
C GLU A 97 16.88 7.51 -7.87
N LEU A 98 17.02 8.26 -8.96
CA LEU A 98 18.31 8.64 -9.56
C LEU A 98 18.83 10.00 -9.09
N PHE A 99 18.09 10.69 -8.21
CA PHE A 99 18.50 12.01 -7.73
C PHE A 99 19.78 11.92 -6.90
N ASP A 100 20.81 12.68 -7.28
CA ASP A 100 22.03 12.84 -6.50
C ASP A 100 21.90 14.04 -5.55
N ALA A 101 21.97 13.80 -4.24
CA ALA A 101 21.88 14.86 -3.24
C ALA A 101 23.07 15.83 -3.26
N ALA A 102 24.23 15.44 -3.78
CA ALA A 102 25.44 16.27 -3.80
C ALA A 102 25.49 17.19 -5.02
N ALA A 103 25.01 16.73 -6.18
CA ALA A 103 25.15 17.44 -7.46
C ALA A 103 23.83 17.75 -8.18
N GLY A 104 22.71 17.18 -7.72
CA GLY A 104 21.42 17.29 -8.40
C GLY A 104 20.79 18.68 -8.33
N ASP A 105 20.10 19.09 -9.40
CA ASP A 105 19.30 20.33 -9.43
C ASP A 105 17.96 20.11 -8.71
N ILE A 106 17.93 20.46 -7.42
CA ILE A 106 16.73 20.42 -6.57
C ILE A 106 15.60 21.27 -7.18
N ALA A 107 15.92 22.40 -7.82
CA ALA A 107 14.91 23.27 -8.40
C ALA A 107 14.26 22.62 -9.64
N ALA A 108 15.03 21.91 -10.45
CA ALA A 108 14.48 21.10 -11.55
C ALA A 108 13.59 19.97 -11.03
N LEU A 109 14.04 19.22 -10.01
CA LEU A 109 13.25 18.16 -9.41
C LEU A 109 11.92 18.71 -8.84
N ARG A 110 11.96 19.87 -8.17
CA ARG A 110 10.77 20.55 -7.64
C ARG A 110 9.82 20.98 -8.75
N ARG A 111 10.32 21.50 -9.87
CA ARG A 111 9.50 21.83 -11.06
C ARG A 111 8.82 20.58 -11.61
N LEU A 112 9.55 19.47 -11.71
CA LEU A 112 9.01 18.20 -12.19
C LEU A 112 7.91 17.68 -11.27
N MET A 113 8.10 17.71 -9.94
CA MET A 113 7.06 17.36 -8.96
C MET A 113 5.82 18.23 -9.15
N ALA A 114 5.98 19.56 -9.12
CA ALA A 114 4.86 20.51 -9.25
C ALA A 114 4.09 20.35 -10.56
N PHE A 115 4.78 19.98 -11.64
CA PHE A 115 4.16 19.66 -12.92
C PHE A 115 3.40 18.32 -12.88
N SER A 116 4.00 17.29 -12.27
CA SER A 116 3.49 15.92 -12.25
C SER A 116 2.30 15.74 -11.30
N ARG A 117 2.13 16.60 -10.28
CA ARG A 117 1.10 16.51 -9.24
C ARG A 117 -0.34 16.28 -9.74
N ARG A 118 -0.66 16.78 -10.94
CA ARG A 118 -2.01 16.65 -11.55
C ARG A 118 -2.28 15.26 -12.13
N PHE A 119 -1.24 14.46 -12.31
CA PHE A 119 -1.29 13.18 -12.99
C PHE A 119 -0.83 12.02 -12.10
N VAL A 120 -0.25 12.31 -10.93
CA VAL A 120 0.31 11.32 -10.00
C VAL A 120 -0.67 11.10 -8.85
N GLN A 121 -1.24 9.90 -8.78
CA GLN A 121 -2.09 9.46 -7.67
C GLN A 121 -1.31 8.56 -6.70
N GLY A 122 -0.42 7.72 -7.23
CA GLY A 122 0.44 6.84 -6.46
C GLY A 122 1.90 7.07 -6.82
N LEU A 123 2.76 7.18 -5.82
CA LEU A 123 4.19 7.30 -6.01
C LEU A 123 4.91 6.21 -5.24
N ARG A 124 5.65 5.37 -5.97
CA ARG A 124 6.41 4.25 -5.41
C ARG A 124 7.90 4.46 -5.68
N VAL A 125 8.61 5.01 -4.71
CA VAL A 125 10.06 5.17 -4.73
C VAL A 125 10.69 3.91 -4.15
N GLN A 126 11.31 3.11 -5.00
CA GLN A 126 11.74 1.76 -4.61
C GLN A 126 13.20 1.69 -4.16
N GLN A 127 13.93 2.77 -4.30
CA GLN A 127 15.25 3.01 -3.74
C GLN A 127 15.42 4.52 -3.56
N LEU A 128 15.93 4.95 -2.42
CA LEU A 128 16.21 6.38 -2.17
C LEU A 128 17.58 6.53 -1.49
N PRO A 129 18.67 6.23 -2.20
CA PRO A 129 20.02 6.33 -1.64
C PRO A 129 20.43 7.74 -1.26
N SER A 130 19.80 8.74 -1.87
CA SER A 130 20.13 10.14 -1.65
C SER A 130 19.61 10.68 -0.31
N HIS A 131 18.74 9.94 0.39
CA HIS A 131 18.06 10.43 1.58
C HIS A 131 17.41 11.81 1.34
N LEU A 132 16.85 12.00 0.14
CA LEU A 132 16.20 13.24 -0.26
C LEU A 132 15.15 13.64 0.79
N ASP A 133 15.20 14.91 1.22
CA ASP A 133 14.22 15.46 2.13
C ASP A 133 12.81 15.39 1.52
N LEU A 134 12.03 14.40 1.96
CA LEU A 134 10.67 14.18 1.47
C LEU A 134 9.72 15.31 1.86
N GLN A 135 10.09 16.23 2.76
CA GLN A 135 9.29 17.44 2.96
C GLN A 135 9.20 18.27 1.66
N LEU A 136 10.24 18.25 0.82
CA LEU A 136 10.22 18.86 -0.53
C LEU A 136 9.11 18.28 -1.40
N LEU A 137 8.88 16.97 -1.28
CA LEU A 137 7.84 16.28 -2.02
C LEU A 137 6.45 16.78 -1.62
N PHE A 138 6.14 16.80 -0.32
CA PHE A 138 4.84 17.27 0.16
C PHE A 138 4.59 18.75 -0.19
N ASN A 139 5.64 19.58 -0.15
CA ASN A 139 5.54 20.98 -0.53
C ASN A 139 5.28 21.19 -2.03
N ALA A 140 5.89 20.36 -2.89
CA ALA A 140 5.77 20.51 -4.34
C ALA A 140 4.53 19.82 -4.93
N MET A 141 4.13 18.69 -4.33
CA MET A 141 3.06 17.84 -4.82
C MET A 141 1.67 18.22 -4.29
N GLU A 142 1.54 19.26 -3.48
CA GLU A 142 0.30 19.85 -2.91
C GLU A 142 -1.01 19.17 -3.36
N HIS A 143 -1.71 18.56 -2.41
CA HIS A 143 -2.90 17.72 -2.64
C HIS A 143 -2.66 16.43 -3.45
N SER A 144 -1.42 15.96 -3.52
CA SER A 144 -1.04 14.64 -4.05
C SER A 144 0.29 14.20 -3.41
N PRO A 145 0.65 12.90 -3.45
CA PRO A 145 -0.13 11.75 -3.93
C PRO A 145 -1.10 11.20 -2.87
N ALA A 146 -2.08 10.42 -3.32
CA ALA A 146 -2.97 9.65 -2.44
C ALA A 146 -2.30 8.37 -1.89
N SER A 147 -1.26 7.86 -2.57
CA SER A 147 -0.45 6.75 -2.09
C SER A 147 1.04 7.06 -2.22
N LEU A 148 1.80 6.83 -1.15
CA LEU A 148 3.24 7.01 -1.11
C LEU A 148 3.89 5.74 -0.55
N SER A 149 4.77 5.14 -1.35
CA SER A 149 5.66 4.05 -0.94
C SER A 149 7.10 4.49 -1.11
N VAL A 150 7.90 4.34 -0.06
CA VAL A 150 9.32 4.72 -0.09
C VAL A 150 10.17 3.61 0.51
N SER A 151 11.23 3.24 -0.19
CA SER A 151 12.27 2.32 0.31
C SER A 151 13.63 3.03 0.35
N TYR A 152 14.15 3.26 1.55
CA TYR A 152 15.49 3.80 1.76
C TYR A 152 16.51 2.68 1.60
N GLY A 153 17.31 2.74 0.55
CA GLY A 153 18.12 1.62 0.11
C GLY A 153 18.64 1.81 -1.30
N GLN A 154 19.44 0.85 -1.74
CA GLN A 154 19.88 0.68 -3.12
C GLN A 154 19.62 -0.74 -3.58
N ARG A 155 19.23 -0.92 -4.85
CA ARG A 155 18.93 -2.26 -5.41
C ARG A 155 20.11 -2.91 -6.11
N CYS A 156 21.03 -2.11 -6.65
CA CYS A 156 22.12 -2.55 -7.51
C CYS A 156 23.48 -2.14 -6.93
N VAL A 157 23.78 -2.60 -5.72
CA VAL A 157 24.95 -2.14 -4.95
C VAL A 157 26.28 -2.68 -5.46
N GLY A 158 26.27 -3.81 -6.18
CA GLY A 158 27.51 -4.43 -6.66
C GLY A 158 28.48 -4.70 -5.50
N MET A 159 29.75 -4.35 -5.69
CA MET A 159 30.80 -4.49 -4.66
C MET A 159 30.91 -3.26 -3.75
N ASP A 160 30.24 -2.16 -4.09
CA ASP A 160 30.31 -0.87 -3.37
C ASP A 160 29.27 -0.82 -2.24
N TYR A 161 29.27 -1.86 -1.40
CA TYR A 161 28.33 -1.97 -0.29
C TYR A 161 28.60 -0.96 0.81
N ASP A 162 27.67 -0.01 0.95
CA ASP A 162 27.58 0.86 2.11
C ASP A 162 26.31 0.57 2.91
N ARG A 163 26.49 0.12 4.15
CA ARG A 163 25.39 -0.13 5.08
C ARG A 163 24.60 1.13 5.42
N ALA A 164 25.23 2.30 5.40
CA ALA A 164 24.57 3.57 5.71
C ALA A 164 23.52 3.96 4.67
N ALA A 165 23.61 3.44 3.44
CA ALA A 165 22.65 3.67 2.36
C ALA A 165 21.34 2.89 2.53
N PHE A 166 21.20 2.06 3.57
CA PHE A 166 20.02 1.19 3.78
C PHE A 166 19.26 1.53 5.05
N GLY A 167 17.95 1.66 4.87
CA GLY A 167 17.01 2.00 5.93
C GLY A 167 16.91 3.51 6.16
N ALA A 168 15.76 3.94 6.68
CA ALA A 168 15.52 5.33 7.00
C ALA A 168 16.42 5.76 8.17
N SER A 169 17.05 6.92 8.05
CA SER A 169 17.65 7.63 9.17
C SER A 169 16.56 8.30 10.02
N LEU A 170 16.93 8.74 11.24
CA LEU A 170 16.02 9.54 12.06
C LEU A 170 15.70 10.91 11.41
N ALA A 171 16.62 11.45 10.59
CA ALA A 171 16.40 12.69 9.85
C ALA A 171 15.32 12.50 8.77
N ASP A 172 15.36 11.38 8.04
CA ASP A 172 14.34 11.03 7.05
C ASP A 172 12.95 10.94 7.69
N CYS A 173 12.86 10.23 8.82
CA CYS A 173 11.59 10.13 9.56
C CYS A 173 11.11 11.50 10.04
N ARG A 174 12.02 12.43 10.38
CA ARG A 174 11.66 13.79 10.78
C ARG A 174 11.05 14.59 9.64
N CYS A 175 11.70 14.55 8.48
CA CYS A 175 11.23 15.20 7.27
C CYS A 175 9.88 14.64 6.84
N LEU A 176 9.74 13.31 6.85
CA LEU A 176 8.50 12.63 6.55
C LEU A 176 7.39 12.99 7.55
N ALA A 177 7.66 12.99 8.86
CA ALA A 177 6.68 13.37 9.88
C ALA A 177 6.14 14.80 9.68
N ARG A 178 6.99 15.75 9.27
CA ARG A 178 6.54 17.12 8.95
C ARG A 178 5.61 17.15 7.74
N GLY A 179 5.92 16.36 6.70
CA GLY A 179 5.05 16.23 5.54
C GLY A 179 3.72 15.56 5.87
N LEU A 180 3.74 14.51 6.69
CA LEU A 180 2.55 13.80 7.17
C LEU A 180 1.63 14.71 7.99
N ALA A 181 2.19 15.61 8.81
CA ALA A 181 1.40 16.56 9.59
C ALA A 181 0.61 17.56 8.73
N LEU A 182 1.02 17.79 7.49
CA LEU A 182 0.44 18.79 6.59
C LEU A 182 -0.39 18.19 5.45
N THR A 183 -0.21 16.90 5.16
CA THR A 183 -0.92 16.29 4.02
C THR A 183 -2.37 15.99 4.35
N GLU A 184 -3.27 16.48 3.52
CA GLU A 184 -4.71 16.20 3.59
C GLU A 184 -5.15 15.14 2.57
N THR A 185 -4.22 14.63 1.77
CA THR A 185 -4.55 13.79 0.60
C THR A 185 -3.94 12.41 0.64
N LEU A 186 -2.90 12.19 1.43
CA LEU A 186 -2.23 10.90 1.51
C LEU A 186 -3.13 9.91 2.26
N VAL A 187 -3.61 8.89 1.56
CA VAL A 187 -4.48 7.83 2.11
C VAL A 187 -3.66 6.60 2.51
N VAL A 188 -2.67 6.25 1.70
CA VAL A 188 -1.85 5.04 1.87
C VAL A 188 -0.39 5.43 2.05
N LEU A 189 0.18 5.08 3.21
CA LEU A 189 1.61 5.24 3.48
C LEU A 189 2.26 3.86 3.65
N GLU A 190 3.23 3.57 2.77
CA GLU A 190 3.96 2.31 2.73
C GLU A 190 5.45 2.53 3.04
N LEU A 191 5.87 2.07 4.21
CA LEU A 191 7.23 2.19 4.72
C LEU A 191 7.82 0.84 5.15
N SER A 192 7.35 -0.26 4.56
CA SER A 192 7.90 -1.58 4.85
C SER A 192 9.37 -1.70 4.47
N ASN A 193 10.11 -2.52 5.22
CA ASN A 193 11.54 -2.78 5.00
C ASN A 193 12.43 -1.54 4.98
N ASN A 194 12.22 -0.62 5.92
CA ASN A 194 13.01 0.62 6.06
C ASN A 194 13.86 0.67 7.33
N GLY A 195 13.99 -0.44 8.06
CA GLY A 195 14.76 -0.48 9.31
C GLY A 195 14.25 0.52 10.35
N LEU A 196 12.93 0.76 10.39
CA LEU A 196 12.29 1.61 11.39
C LEU A 196 12.37 0.94 12.77
N ASP A 197 13.01 1.61 13.71
CA ASP A 197 13.03 1.23 15.13
C ASP A 197 12.02 2.07 15.93
N ASP A 198 12.00 1.89 17.25
CA ASP A 198 11.04 2.55 18.12
C ASP A 198 11.13 4.08 18.12
N ASP A 199 12.33 4.64 17.96
CA ASP A 199 12.55 6.09 18.01
C ASP A 199 12.16 6.73 16.67
N LYS A 200 12.48 6.07 15.54
CA LYS A 200 12.01 6.45 14.20
C LYS A 200 10.49 6.35 14.09
N LEU A 201 9.89 5.29 14.63
CA LEU A 201 8.44 5.14 14.64
C LEU A 201 7.76 6.21 15.49
N ARG A 202 8.32 6.55 16.66
CA ARG A 202 7.80 7.64 17.49
C ARG A 202 7.83 8.97 16.74
N MET A 203 8.91 9.23 16.00
CA MET A 203 9.00 10.40 15.13
C MET A 203 7.84 10.41 14.12
N LEU A 204 7.64 9.34 13.37
CA LEU A 204 6.55 9.26 12.39
C LEU A 204 5.17 9.40 13.04
N ALA A 205 4.96 8.78 14.21
CA ALA A 205 3.72 8.90 14.97
C ALA A 205 3.42 10.35 15.35
N SER A 206 4.44 11.19 15.60
CA SER A 206 4.20 12.60 15.89
C SER A 206 3.62 13.37 14.69
N GLY A 207 3.99 12.99 13.46
CA GLY A 207 3.42 13.55 12.24
C GLY A 207 2.01 13.02 11.91
N LEU A 208 1.68 11.85 12.42
CA LEU A 208 0.38 11.20 12.21
C LEU A 208 -0.66 11.52 13.30
N ALA A 209 -0.25 12.11 14.43
CA ALA A 209 -1.11 12.28 15.60
C ALA A 209 -2.41 13.05 15.31
N ASP A 210 -2.32 14.11 14.50
CA ASP A 210 -3.46 14.94 14.08
C ASP A 210 -3.82 14.73 12.60
N ASN A 211 -3.18 13.76 11.92
CA ASN A 211 -3.44 13.49 10.53
C ASN A 211 -4.77 12.74 10.37
N THR A 212 -5.61 13.24 9.48
CA THR A 212 -6.96 12.70 9.21
C THR A 212 -7.10 12.11 7.80
N SER A 213 -6.02 12.04 7.03
CA SER A 213 -6.02 11.55 5.65
C SER A 213 -5.51 10.10 5.54
N VAL A 214 -4.49 9.72 6.32
CA VAL A 214 -3.82 8.42 6.23
C VAL A 214 -4.69 7.35 6.90
N THR A 215 -5.33 6.52 6.07
CA THR A 215 -6.20 5.43 6.53
C THR A 215 -5.54 4.05 6.42
N HIS A 216 -4.44 3.93 5.67
CA HIS A 216 -3.69 2.69 5.49
C HIS A 216 -2.21 2.93 5.79
N LEU A 217 -1.70 2.25 6.81
CA LEU A 217 -0.33 2.38 7.26
C LEU A 217 0.37 1.02 7.24
N HIS A 218 1.37 0.89 6.37
CA HIS A 218 2.17 -0.32 6.24
C HIS A 218 3.58 -0.11 6.79
N LEU A 219 3.92 -0.89 7.80
CA LEU A 219 5.18 -0.84 8.56
C LEU A 219 5.82 -2.21 8.68
N SER A 220 5.52 -3.13 7.76
CA SER A 220 6.02 -4.50 7.82
C SER A 220 7.54 -4.59 7.62
N HIS A 221 8.17 -5.68 8.06
CA HIS A 221 9.60 -5.94 7.88
C HIS A 221 10.50 -4.82 8.46
N ASN A 222 10.15 -4.31 9.65
CA ASN A 222 10.91 -3.27 10.34
C ASN A 222 11.49 -3.83 11.67
N ARG A 223 12.03 -2.95 12.51
CA ARG A 223 12.65 -3.31 13.81
C ARG A 223 11.86 -2.73 14.97
N ILE A 224 10.53 -2.63 14.82
CA ILE A 224 9.64 -2.06 15.82
C ILE A 224 9.49 -3.07 16.96
N SER A 225 9.66 -2.61 18.20
CA SER A 225 9.44 -3.42 19.41
C SER A 225 8.18 -2.97 20.16
N ASP A 226 7.92 -3.58 21.31
CA ASP A 226 6.83 -3.20 22.22
C ASP A 226 6.87 -1.72 22.62
N ARG A 227 8.06 -1.10 22.67
CA ARG A 227 8.19 0.33 22.98
C ARG A 227 7.67 1.21 21.84
N GLY A 228 7.96 0.87 20.60
CA GLY A 228 7.48 1.58 19.42
C GLY A 228 5.98 1.42 19.23
N VAL A 229 5.43 0.22 19.44
CA VAL A 229 3.98 -0.02 19.36
C VAL A 229 3.18 0.81 20.35
N ARG A 230 3.72 1.12 21.53
CA ARG A 230 3.05 2.05 22.47
C ARG A 230 2.84 3.45 21.90
N ALA A 231 3.68 3.91 20.96
CA ALA A 231 3.46 5.18 20.27
C ALA A 231 2.35 5.05 19.22
N LEU A 232 2.35 3.97 18.43
CA LEU A 232 1.28 3.68 17.46
C LEU A 232 -0.09 3.46 18.12
N ALA A 233 -0.12 2.80 19.27
CA ALA A 233 -1.34 2.56 20.04
C ALA A 233 -2.06 3.86 20.41
N LYS A 234 -1.33 4.98 20.56
CA LYS A 234 -1.94 6.30 20.81
C LYS A 234 -2.60 6.90 19.58
N LEU A 235 -2.20 6.48 18.37
CA LEU A 235 -2.81 6.92 17.12
C LEU A 235 -4.15 6.22 16.85
N LEU A 236 -4.42 5.11 17.53
CA LEU A 236 -5.65 4.32 17.39
C LEU A 236 -6.72 4.75 18.41
N ASP A 237 -6.86 6.05 18.65
CA ASP A 237 -7.91 6.57 19.51
C ASP A 237 -9.28 6.62 18.79
N LYS A 238 -10.30 7.16 19.47
CA LYS A 238 -11.67 7.28 18.95
C LYS A 238 -11.82 8.19 17.73
N ASN A 239 -10.85 9.07 17.47
CA ASN A 239 -10.85 10.02 16.36
C ASN A 239 -9.97 9.54 15.21
N SER A 240 -9.18 8.48 15.43
CA SER A 240 -8.36 7.86 14.41
C SER A 240 -9.15 7.52 13.15
N VAL A 241 -8.60 7.85 12.00
CA VAL A 241 -9.10 7.45 10.67
C VAL A 241 -8.42 6.17 10.16
N LEU A 242 -7.48 5.62 10.92
CA LEU A 242 -6.68 4.48 10.48
C LEU A 242 -7.56 3.22 10.41
N SER A 243 -7.73 2.72 9.19
CA SER A 243 -8.56 1.55 8.87
C SER A 243 -7.76 0.27 8.65
N LEU A 244 -6.49 0.41 8.24
CA LEU A 244 -5.57 -0.69 8.04
C LEU A 244 -4.22 -0.37 8.68
N LEU A 245 -3.73 -1.31 9.48
CA LEU A 245 -2.40 -1.27 10.08
C LEU A 245 -1.68 -2.60 9.83
N ASP A 246 -0.55 -2.53 9.12
CA ASP A 246 0.34 -3.67 8.90
C ASP A 246 1.64 -3.53 9.70
N LEU A 247 1.84 -4.45 10.64
CA LEU A 247 3.00 -4.57 11.51
C LEU A 247 3.68 -5.94 11.37
N ALA A 248 3.46 -6.63 10.25
CA ALA A 248 4.04 -7.95 10.03
C ALA A 248 5.57 -7.94 10.08
N ASP A 249 6.17 -9.01 10.57
CA ASP A 249 7.63 -9.20 10.66
C ASP A 249 8.34 -8.02 11.33
N ASN A 250 8.02 -7.82 12.61
CA ASN A 250 8.67 -6.86 13.50
C ASN A 250 9.17 -7.61 14.76
N HIS A 251 9.51 -6.88 15.83
CA HIS A 251 9.98 -7.45 17.09
C HIS A 251 8.91 -7.32 18.19
N LEU A 252 7.65 -7.58 17.85
CA LEU A 252 6.52 -7.45 18.77
C LEU A 252 6.37 -8.69 19.66
N HIS A 253 6.17 -8.48 20.96
CA HIS A 253 5.94 -9.53 21.95
C HIS A 253 4.61 -9.31 22.69
N ALA A 254 4.35 -10.08 23.75
CA ALA A 254 3.08 -10.06 24.47
C ALA A 254 2.61 -8.66 24.91
N ASP A 255 3.53 -7.76 25.26
CA ASP A 255 3.21 -6.38 25.63
C ASP A 255 2.65 -5.55 24.48
N SER A 256 3.10 -5.78 23.24
CA SER A 256 2.47 -5.19 22.06
C SER A 256 1.03 -5.65 21.90
N GLY A 257 0.76 -6.95 22.07
CA GLY A 257 -0.60 -7.50 22.04
C GLY A 257 -1.52 -6.81 23.04
N ARG A 258 -1.05 -6.63 24.30
CA ARG A 258 -1.77 -5.90 25.34
C ARG A 258 -1.98 -4.42 25.00
N ALA A 259 -0.96 -3.75 24.46
CA ALA A 259 -1.04 -2.34 24.09
C ALA A 259 -2.03 -2.10 22.95
N LEU A 260 -1.97 -2.92 21.90
CA LEU A 260 -2.90 -2.88 20.77
C LEU A 260 -4.31 -3.23 21.20
N ALA A 261 -4.51 -4.25 22.05
CA ALA A 261 -5.83 -4.60 22.57
C ALA A 261 -6.52 -3.42 23.29
N ARG A 262 -5.77 -2.69 24.13
CA ARG A 262 -6.28 -1.47 24.78
C ARG A 262 -6.55 -0.34 23.80
N ALA A 263 -5.80 -0.25 22.71
CA ALA A 263 -6.01 0.78 21.69
C ALA A 263 -7.26 0.47 20.85
N LEU A 264 -7.41 -0.78 20.43
CA LEU A 264 -8.57 -1.28 19.68
C LEU A 264 -9.89 -1.09 20.43
N SER A 265 -9.88 -1.07 21.76
CA SER A 265 -11.10 -0.79 22.52
C SER A 265 -11.60 0.65 22.40
N HIS A 266 -10.75 1.56 21.91
CA HIS A 266 -11.09 2.98 21.71
C HIS A 266 -11.22 3.34 20.22
N SER A 267 -10.49 2.63 19.35
CA SER A 267 -10.55 2.84 17.91
C SER A 267 -11.95 2.58 17.37
N ARG A 268 -12.35 3.38 16.38
CA ARG A 268 -13.63 3.23 15.66
C ARG A 268 -13.48 2.98 14.17
N ALA A 269 -12.26 3.07 13.65
CA ALA A 269 -11.97 2.99 12.22
C ALA A 269 -11.20 1.73 11.84
N LEU A 270 -10.42 1.11 12.75
CA LEU A 270 -9.51 0.04 12.38
C LEU A 270 -10.26 -1.25 12.05
N CYS A 271 -10.30 -1.59 10.75
CA CYS A 271 -10.93 -2.79 10.22
C CYS A 271 -9.94 -3.92 9.97
N SER A 272 -8.66 -3.61 9.75
CA SER A 272 -7.64 -4.61 9.39
C SER A 272 -6.35 -4.43 10.19
N LEU A 273 -5.95 -5.48 10.90
CA LEU A 273 -4.72 -5.51 11.67
C LEU A 273 -3.88 -6.75 11.30
N ASN A 274 -2.68 -6.52 10.77
CA ASN A 274 -1.75 -7.59 10.44
C ASN A 274 -0.57 -7.59 11.43
N LEU A 275 -0.44 -8.69 12.19
CA LEU A 275 0.62 -8.93 13.17
C LEU A 275 1.43 -10.19 12.85
N ARG A 276 1.33 -10.69 11.62
CA ARG A 276 2.05 -11.88 11.14
C ARG A 276 3.54 -11.83 11.46
N LEU A 277 4.17 -12.98 11.69
CA LEU A 277 5.63 -13.10 11.87
C LEU A 277 6.18 -12.24 13.03
N ASN A 278 5.44 -12.17 14.14
CA ASN A 278 5.91 -11.55 15.38
C ASN A 278 6.10 -12.63 16.47
N ARG A 279 6.27 -12.22 17.72
CA ARG A 279 6.55 -13.10 18.87
C ARG A 279 5.57 -12.85 20.02
N LEU A 280 4.30 -12.60 19.68
CA LEU A 280 3.26 -12.28 20.66
C LEU A 280 3.06 -13.42 21.68
N GLY A 281 3.25 -14.67 21.26
CA GLY A 281 2.94 -15.85 22.07
C GLY A 281 1.45 -15.95 22.43
N ASP A 282 1.12 -16.90 23.31
CA ASP A 282 -0.25 -17.12 23.78
C ASP A 282 -0.84 -15.89 24.44
N GLU A 283 -0.09 -15.25 25.36
CA GLU A 283 -0.57 -14.08 26.10
C GLU A 283 -0.88 -12.90 25.20
N GLY A 284 0.01 -12.57 24.25
CA GLY A 284 -0.15 -11.44 23.36
C GLY A 284 -1.32 -11.63 22.39
N CYS A 285 -1.44 -12.84 21.83
CA CYS A 285 -2.56 -13.19 20.96
C CYS A 285 -3.89 -13.21 21.73
N ALA A 286 -3.92 -13.78 22.93
CA ALA A 286 -5.11 -13.83 23.78
C ALA A 286 -5.56 -12.44 24.22
N ALA A 287 -4.62 -11.51 24.47
CA ALA A 287 -4.94 -10.14 24.87
C ALA A 287 -5.79 -9.40 23.83
N LEU A 288 -5.58 -9.67 22.54
CA LEU A 288 -6.34 -9.07 21.44
C LEU A 288 -7.82 -9.52 21.44
N ASN A 289 -8.11 -10.69 22.02
CA ASN A 289 -9.47 -11.16 22.25
C ASN A 289 -10.05 -10.61 23.57
N GLY A 290 -9.26 -10.66 24.66
CA GLY A 290 -9.73 -10.51 26.03
C GLY A 290 -10.26 -9.13 26.43
N GLN A 291 -9.81 -8.05 25.77
CA GLN A 291 -10.32 -6.70 26.08
C GLN A 291 -11.73 -6.44 25.51
N GLN A 292 -12.19 -7.24 24.54
CA GLN A 292 -13.57 -7.16 24.02
C GLN A 292 -14.62 -7.62 25.04
N GLN A 293 -14.24 -8.48 25.99
CA GLN A 293 -15.17 -9.09 26.97
C GLN A 293 -15.30 -8.29 28.27
N GLN A 294 -14.23 -7.67 28.75
CA GLN A 294 -14.27 -6.88 30.00
C GLN A 294 -15.16 -5.64 29.89
N GLN A 295 -15.35 -5.08 28.70
CA GLN A 295 -16.23 -3.91 28.51
C GLN A 295 -17.71 -4.27 28.38
N GLN A 296 -18.08 -5.49 28.01
CA GLN A 296 -19.51 -5.90 27.99
C GLN A 296 -20.16 -5.86 29.38
N GLN A 297 -19.36 -5.91 30.46
CA GLN A 297 -19.85 -5.80 31.84
C GLN A 297 -19.98 -4.34 32.32
N GLN A 298 -19.33 -3.38 31.66
CA GLN A 298 -19.49 -1.95 31.96
C GLN A 298 -20.48 -1.36 30.95
N GLN A 299 -21.70 -1.07 31.41
CA GLN A 299 -22.85 -0.58 30.64
C GLN A 299 -22.63 0.78 29.93
N GLN A 300 -21.67 0.89 29.02
CA GLN A 300 -21.60 1.99 28.08
C GLN A 300 -21.68 1.44 26.66
N GLN A 301 -22.72 1.88 25.94
CA GLN A 301 -22.94 1.67 24.51
C GLN A 301 -21.84 2.34 23.67
N GLN A 302 -20.59 1.97 23.88
CA GLN A 302 -19.49 2.38 23.02
C GLN A 302 -19.35 1.34 21.92
N GLN A 303 -19.51 1.78 20.68
CA GLN A 303 -19.30 0.96 19.50
C GLN A 303 -17.81 0.56 19.47
N MET A 304 -17.53 -0.74 19.63
CA MET A 304 -16.17 -1.28 19.55
C MET A 304 -15.58 -1.06 18.15
N ALA A 305 -14.26 -1.18 18.03
CA ALA A 305 -13.59 -1.18 16.73
C ALA A 305 -14.23 -2.22 15.78
N PRO A 306 -14.51 -1.85 14.52
CA PRO A 306 -15.09 -2.73 13.52
C PRO A 306 -14.03 -3.69 12.96
N LEU A 307 -13.21 -4.31 13.82
CA LEU A 307 -12.12 -5.16 13.36
C LEU A 307 -12.71 -6.36 12.62
N GLU A 308 -12.48 -6.38 11.31
CA GLU A 308 -13.00 -7.35 10.35
C GLU A 308 -11.94 -8.37 9.98
N ARG A 309 -10.67 -7.96 9.94
CA ARG A 309 -9.54 -8.79 9.51
C ARG A 309 -8.42 -8.75 10.53
N LEU A 310 -8.05 -9.92 11.03
CA LEU A 310 -6.97 -10.07 12.00
C LEU A 310 -6.01 -11.18 11.57
N ASN A 311 -4.72 -10.85 11.42
CA ASN A 311 -3.69 -11.82 11.13
C ASN A 311 -2.72 -11.99 12.32
N LEU A 312 -2.75 -13.17 12.93
CA LEU A 312 -1.90 -13.63 14.03
C LEU A 312 -1.00 -14.80 13.60
N SER A 313 -0.83 -15.03 12.30
CA SER A 313 -0.02 -16.15 11.81
C SER A 313 1.45 -16.03 12.24
N SER A 314 2.08 -17.17 12.49
CA SER A 314 3.50 -17.24 12.87
C SER A 314 3.86 -16.35 14.07
N ASN A 315 3.07 -16.39 15.15
CA ASN A 315 3.30 -15.59 16.37
C ASN A 315 3.87 -16.38 17.55
N GLY A 316 4.17 -17.66 17.35
CA GLY A 316 4.62 -18.55 18.40
C GLY A 316 3.54 -18.87 19.44
N ALA A 317 2.26 -18.73 19.09
CA ALA A 317 1.17 -19.19 19.94
C ALA A 317 1.07 -20.72 19.89
N GLY A 318 0.75 -21.35 21.01
CA GLY A 318 0.49 -22.78 21.16
C GLY A 318 -0.90 -23.06 21.72
N VAL A 319 -1.06 -24.18 22.42
CA VAL A 319 -2.35 -24.58 23.02
C VAL A 319 -2.91 -23.57 24.01
N GLY A 320 -2.08 -22.71 24.62
CA GLY A 320 -2.53 -21.70 25.58
C GLY A 320 -3.43 -20.63 24.95
N LEU A 321 -3.34 -20.40 23.64
CA LEU A 321 -4.24 -19.51 22.90
C LEU A 321 -5.64 -20.11 22.73
N LEU A 322 -5.81 -21.44 22.81
CA LEU A 322 -7.03 -22.14 22.41
C LEU A 322 -8.31 -21.59 23.07
N PRO A 323 -8.37 -21.34 24.39
CA PRO A 323 -9.60 -20.82 25.00
C PRO A 323 -10.01 -19.46 24.42
N SER A 324 -9.02 -18.61 24.15
CA SER A 324 -9.24 -17.30 23.55
C SER A 324 -9.60 -17.40 22.07
N LEU A 325 -8.95 -18.28 21.31
CA LEU A 325 -9.28 -18.54 19.91
C LEU A 325 -10.71 -19.06 19.77
N CYS A 326 -11.07 -20.12 20.51
CA CYS A 326 -12.40 -20.69 20.52
C CYS A 326 -13.47 -19.66 20.91
N SER A 327 -13.15 -18.79 21.87
CA SER A 327 -14.04 -17.68 22.24
C SER A 327 -14.15 -16.63 21.12
N MET A 328 -13.06 -16.26 20.48
CA MET A 328 -13.06 -15.32 19.34
C MET A 328 -13.93 -15.86 18.19
N LEU A 329 -13.78 -17.15 17.86
CA LEU A 329 -14.57 -17.81 16.83
C LEU A 329 -16.06 -17.80 17.16
N ARG A 330 -16.44 -18.08 18.42
CA ARG A 330 -17.85 -18.18 18.83
C ARG A 330 -18.54 -16.84 19.05
N CYS A 331 -17.81 -15.84 19.55
CA CYS A 331 -18.40 -14.62 20.09
C CYS A 331 -18.15 -13.38 19.21
N SER A 332 -17.23 -13.45 18.25
CA SER A 332 -16.96 -12.29 17.39
C SER A 332 -18.15 -11.99 16.48
N THR A 333 -18.59 -10.73 16.51
CA THR A 333 -19.68 -10.22 15.66
C THR A 333 -19.19 -9.33 14.52
N THR A 334 -17.93 -8.88 14.56
CA THR A 334 -17.34 -7.99 13.54
C THR A 334 -16.30 -8.70 12.68
N LEU A 335 -15.60 -9.69 13.22
CA LEU A 335 -14.51 -10.36 12.50
C LEU A 335 -15.08 -11.23 11.39
N SER A 336 -14.56 -11.06 10.18
CA SER A 336 -14.91 -11.81 8.98
C SER A 336 -13.76 -12.70 8.50
N GLU A 337 -12.51 -12.28 8.71
CA GLU A 337 -11.31 -13.05 8.35
C GLU A 337 -10.34 -13.13 9.53
N LEU A 338 -9.93 -14.35 9.85
CA LEU A 338 -8.92 -14.63 10.88
C LEU A 338 -7.83 -15.53 10.31
N ASP A 339 -6.58 -15.14 10.46
CA ASP A 339 -5.43 -15.98 10.13
C ASP A 339 -4.66 -16.30 11.40
N VAL A 340 -4.63 -17.58 11.78
CA VAL A 340 -3.83 -18.10 12.90
C VAL A 340 -2.83 -19.14 12.43
N SER A 341 -2.59 -19.23 11.11
CA SER A 341 -1.73 -20.23 10.49
C SER A 341 -0.30 -20.21 11.02
N SER A 342 0.40 -21.34 10.91
CA SER A 342 1.79 -21.49 11.36
C SER A 342 2.02 -21.16 12.84
N ASN A 343 1.02 -21.42 13.70
CA ASN A 343 1.16 -21.47 15.15
C ASN A 343 1.21 -22.93 15.64
N ALA A 344 1.63 -23.22 16.86
CA ALA A 344 1.92 -24.57 17.34
C ALA A 344 0.79 -25.15 18.22
N PHE A 345 -0.41 -25.35 17.66
CA PHE A 345 -1.56 -25.82 18.45
C PHE A 345 -1.48 -27.29 18.84
N SER A 346 -1.35 -28.23 17.89
CA SER A 346 -1.43 -29.71 18.06
C SER A 346 -2.77 -30.34 17.72
N GLU A 347 -2.72 -31.64 17.42
CA GLU A 347 -3.87 -32.41 16.91
C GLU A 347 -4.93 -32.65 18.00
N HIS A 348 -4.53 -32.66 19.27
CA HIS A 348 -5.43 -32.88 20.42
C HIS A 348 -6.54 -31.84 20.52
N VAL A 349 -6.31 -30.62 20.01
CA VAL A 349 -7.25 -29.50 20.10
C VAL A 349 -8.09 -29.34 18.82
N ALA A 350 -7.84 -30.16 17.80
CA ALA A 350 -8.44 -30.03 16.48
C ALA A 350 -9.98 -30.12 16.51
N GLN A 351 -10.53 -31.07 17.27
CA GLN A 351 -11.98 -31.21 17.40
C GLN A 351 -12.63 -29.99 18.04
N GLU A 352 -11.97 -29.36 19.01
CA GLU A 352 -12.48 -28.17 19.68
C GLU A 352 -12.51 -26.96 18.73
N VAL A 353 -11.45 -26.78 17.93
CA VAL A 353 -11.39 -25.73 16.90
C VAL A 353 -12.46 -25.95 15.85
N VAL A 354 -12.60 -27.17 15.32
CA VAL A 354 -13.64 -27.52 14.32
C VAL A 354 -15.04 -27.23 14.88
N ALA A 355 -15.31 -27.62 16.13
CA ALA A 355 -16.59 -27.34 16.78
C ALA A 355 -16.85 -25.83 16.93
N ALA A 356 -15.84 -25.05 17.33
CA ALA A 356 -15.94 -23.60 17.44
C ALA A 356 -16.20 -22.93 16.09
N VAL A 357 -15.58 -23.44 15.01
CA VAL A 357 -15.78 -22.97 13.63
C VAL A 357 -17.23 -23.16 13.18
N SER A 358 -17.85 -24.30 13.47
CA SER A 358 -19.26 -24.55 13.11
C SER A 358 -20.24 -23.51 13.67
N SER A 359 -19.88 -22.87 14.79
CA SER A 359 -20.66 -21.80 15.43
C SER A 359 -20.20 -20.38 15.10
N SER A 360 -19.16 -20.19 14.29
CA SER A 360 -18.62 -18.87 13.98
C SER A 360 -19.37 -18.15 12.86
N ALA A 361 -19.26 -16.82 12.80
CA ALA A 361 -19.74 -16.01 11.69
C ALA A 361 -18.66 -15.69 10.63
N LEU A 362 -17.43 -16.22 10.80
CA LEU A 362 -16.30 -15.95 9.91
C LEU A 362 -16.59 -16.43 8.48
N LEU A 363 -16.08 -15.64 7.54
CA LEU A 363 -16.04 -15.95 6.10
C LEU A 363 -14.70 -16.58 5.70
N GLY A 364 -13.63 -16.28 6.43
CA GLY A 364 -12.31 -16.84 6.22
C GLY A 364 -11.61 -17.19 7.53
N LEU A 365 -11.05 -18.39 7.59
CA LEU A 365 -10.19 -18.84 8.69
C LEU A 365 -9.02 -19.63 8.10
N ASP A 366 -7.78 -19.15 8.31
CA ASP A 366 -6.57 -19.89 7.96
C ASP A 366 -5.95 -20.52 9.21
N VAL A 367 -5.90 -21.85 9.22
CA VAL A 367 -5.32 -22.70 10.28
C VAL A 367 -4.22 -23.62 9.72
N ARG A 368 -3.72 -23.35 8.51
CA ARG A 368 -2.69 -24.19 7.89
C ARG A 368 -1.44 -24.20 8.75
N ARG A 369 -0.78 -25.36 8.84
CA ARG A 369 0.46 -25.52 9.63
C ARG A 369 0.23 -25.22 11.12
N CYS A 370 -0.98 -25.45 11.64
CA CYS A 370 -1.27 -25.37 13.07
C CYS A 370 -1.07 -26.70 13.81
N ALA A 371 -0.64 -27.74 13.09
CA ALA A 371 -0.54 -29.10 13.57
C ALA A 371 -1.89 -29.69 14.04
N LEU A 372 -3.02 -29.26 13.46
CA LEU A 372 -4.36 -29.78 13.76
C LEU A 372 -4.67 -31.13 13.08
N GLY A 373 -3.81 -31.59 12.18
CA GLY A 373 -4.04 -32.75 11.33
C GLY A 373 -4.79 -32.40 10.04
N ALA A 374 -4.48 -33.13 8.96
CA ALA A 374 -4.98 -32.82 7.61
C ALA A 374 -6.52 -32.89 7.50
N THR A 375 -7.15 -33.77 8.28
CA THR A 375 -8.61 -33.95 8.30
C THR A 375 -9.32 -32.72 8.87
N ALA A 376 -8.83 -32.17 9.98
CA ALA A 376 -9.39 -30.97 10.59
C ALA A 376 -9.14 -29.73 9.74
N GLU A 377 -7.93 -29.57 9.19
CA GLU A 377 -7.61 -28.46 8.28
C GLU A 377 -8.50 -28.47 7.03
N ALA A 378 -8.77 -29.65 6.45
CA ALA A 378 -9.67 -29.81 5.32
C ALA A 378 -11.12 -29.46 5.68
N ALA A 379 -11.64 -29.98 6.80
CA ALA A 379 -12.99 -29.69 7.26
C ALA A 379 -13.24 -28.19 7.49
N ILE A 380 -12.27 -27.49 8.12
CA ILE A 380 -12.34 -26.05 8.33
C ILE A 380 -12.33 -25.30 6.99
N SER A 381 -11.45 -25.71 6.06
CA SER A 381 -11.34 -25.09 4.74
C SER A 381 -12.62 -25.24 3.91
N GLU A 382 -13.24 -26.43 3.93
CA GLU A 382 -14.51 -26.69 3.25
C GLU A 382 -15.66 -25.86 3.83
N GLU A 383 -15.75 -25.74 5.17
CA GLU A 383 -16.76 -24.91 5.82
C GLU A 383 -16.62 -23.42 5.44
N MET A 384 -15.39 -22.89 5.43
CA MET A 384 -15.13 -21.51 5.00
C MET A 384 -15.49 -21.27 3.52
N LEU A 385 -15.08 -22.17 2.62
CA LEU A 385 -15.44 -22.09 1.19
C LEU A 385 -16.96 -22.15 0.98
N GLY A 386 -17.64 -23.04 1.71
CA GLY A 386 -19.10 -23.17 1.65
C GLY A 386 -19.83 -21.89 2.09
N ARG A 387 -19.34 -21.20 3.13
CA ARG A 387 -19.89 -19.90 3.58
C ARG A 387 -19.65 -18.80 2.56
N LEU A 388 -18.42 -18.70 2.05
CA LEU A 388 -18.04 -17.67 1.07
C LEU A 388 -18.89 -17.79 -0.20
N ALA A 389 -19.08 -19.02 -0.71
CA ALA A 389 -19.92 -19.29 -1.87
C ALA A 389 -21.39 -18.89 -1.64
N LYS A 390 -21.95 -19.14 -0.44
CA LYS A 390 -23.31 -18.72 -0.08
C LYS A 390 -23.45 -17.20 -0.09
N VAL A 391 -22.47 -16.47 0.45
CA VAL A 391 -22.48 -14.99 0.46
C VAL A 391 -22.36 -14.42 -0.95
N GLN A 392 -21.45 -14.96 -1.76
CA GLN A 392 -21.29 -14.55 -3.17
C GLN A 392 -22.58 -14.79 -3.97
N ARG A 393 -23.22 -15.95 -3.78
CA ARG A 393 -24.50 -16.27 -4.44
C ARG A 393 -25.62 -15.31 -4.03
N LYS A 394 -25.71 -14.94 -2.76
CA LYS A 394 -26.69 -13.95 -2.28
C LYS A 394 -26.48 -12.58 -2.94
N ARG A 395 -25.22 -12.12 -3.00
CA ARG A 395 -24.87 -10.85 -3.67
C ARG A 395 -25.24 -10.84 -5.16
N LEU A 396 -25.02 -11.96 -5.86
CA LEU A 396 -25.38 -12.09 -7.29
C LEU A 396 -26.88 -12.11 -7.54
N LEU A 397 -27.68 -12.58 -6.57
CA LEU A 397 -29.14 -12.65 -6.64
C LEU A 397 -29.84 -11.36 -6.17
N GLY A 398 -29.08 -10.31 -5.80
CA GLY A 398 -29.63 -8.98 -5.48
C GLY A 398 -30.41 -8.89 -4.17
N ALA A 399 -30.12 -9.75 -3.20
CA ALA A 399 -30.72 -9.74 -1.86
C ALA A 399 -29.82 -9.08 -0.81
#